data_AF-A0A2J7R0P5-F1
#
_entry.id   AF-A0A2J7R0P5-F1
#
_cell.length_a   1.000
_cell.length_b   1.000
_cell.length_c   1.000
_cell.angle_alpha   90.00
_cell.angle_beta   90.00
_cell.angle_gamma   90.00
#
_symmetry.space_group_name_H-M   'P 1'
#
loop_
_entity.id
_entity.type
_entity.pdbx_description
1 polymer ?
#
loop_
_entity_poly.entity_id
_entity_poly.type
_entity_poly.pdbx_seq_one_letter_code
_entity_poly.pdbx_strand_id
1 'polypeptide(L)'
;LSERQVERWLCLRRSQDKPSTLTKFCETCWRCLYYTCSFSYGVFCLWEKPWLCDINHSWYGYPHQSITSDCWWYYMISLAFYWSLTVSQFFDVKRKDFWQMFIHHIAAICLMGFSWVCNLHRIGTLVLLTHDCSDIFLEAAKMAKYANYQRVCDALFVLFTILWIITRLGVFPMWIIYSTAIEAPNYVEMFPAYYVFNSLLLLLLVLHLFWTYVILKIAYKSMVAGQVCYSRQ
;
A
#
# COMPACT_ATOMS: atom_id res chain seq x y z
N LEU A 1 -26.90 8.40 -41.00
CA LEU A 1 -27.00 8.29 -39.52
C LEU A 1 -27.26 9.68 -38.98
N SER A 2 -28.27 9.88 -38.14
CA SER A 2 -28.48 11.17 -37.47
C SER A 2 -27.42 11.39 -36.39
N GLU A 3 -27.13 12.64 -36.04
CA GLU A 3 -26.16 12.98 -34.99
C GLU A 3 -26.45 12.24 -33.67
N ARG A 4 -27.73 12.18 -33.27
CA ARG A 4 -28.17 11.42 -32.07
C ARG A 4 -27.89 9.93 -32.14
N GLN A 5 -27.94 9.31 -33.33
CA GLN A 5 -27.61 7.89 -33.49
C GLN A 5 -26.11 7.65 -33.33
N VAL A 6 -25.28 8.58 -33.83
CA VAL A 6 -23.81 8.53 -33.67
C VAL A 6 -23.42 8.74 -32.20
N GLU A 7 -24.00 9.72 -31.53
CA GLU A 7 -23.79 9.94 -30.09
C GLU A 7 -24.17 8.73 -29.25
N ARG A 8 -25.35 8.16 -29.51
CA ARG A 8 -25.82 6.97 -28.78
C ARG A 8 -24.91 5.77 -29.03
N TRP A 9 -24.47 5.56 -30.27
CA TRP A 9 -23.52 4.50 -30.60
C TRP A 9 -22.16 4.72 -29.92
N LEU A 10 -21.65 5.95 -29.89
CA LEU A 10 -20.42 6.30 -29.17
C LEU A 10 -20.55 6.08 -27.66
N CYS A 11 -21.69 6.44 -27.05
CA CYS A 11 -21.97 6.18 -25.64
C CYS A 11 -22.06 4.68 -25.34
N LEU A 12 -22.75 3.91 -26.18
CA LEU A 12 -22.88 2.46 -26.03
C LEU A 12 -21.54 1.75 -26.20
N ARG A 13 -20.74 2.13 -27.21
CA ARG A 13 -19.40 1.57 -27.44
C ARG A 13 -18.46 1.88 -26.27
N ARG A 14 -18.44 3.13 -25.80
CA ARG A 14 -17.72 3.51 -24.56
C ARG A 14 -18.22 2.80 -23.31
N SER A 15 -19.47 2.31 -23.30
CA SER A 15 -20.02 1.52 -22.18
C SER A 15 -19.66 0.04 -22.25
N GLN A 16 -19.51 -0.50 -23.47
CA GLN A 16 -19.04 -1.87 -23.73
C GLN A 16 -17.55 -2.02 -23.42
N ASP A 17 -16.74 -0.98 -23.67
CA ASP A 17 -15.31 -0.95 -23.33
C ASP A 17 -15.04 -0.80 -21.81
N LYS A 18 -16.09 -0.67 -20.98
CA LYS A 18 -15.91 -0.59 -19.52
C LYS A 18 -15.60 -1.98 -18.96
N PRO A 19 -14.55 -2.11 -18.13
CA PRO A 19 -14.21 -3.39 -17.54
C PRO A 19 -15.35 -3.89 -16.65
N SER A 20 -15.63 -5.19 -16.80
CA SER A 20 -16.71 -5.86 -16.08
C SER A 20 -16.48 -5.82 -14.57
N THR A 21 -17.57 -5.90 -13.80
CA THR A 21 -17.48 -6.01 -12.34
C THR A 21 -16.67 -7.26 -11.93
N LEU A 22 -16.79 -8.35 -12.69
CA LEU A 22 -16.03 -9.58 -12.46
C LEU A 22 -14.53 -9.38 -12.67
N THR A 23 -14.12 -8.66 -13.73
CA THR A 23 -12.71 -8.32 -13.96
C THR A 23 -12.12 -7.57 -12.77
N LYS A 24 -12.82 -6.52 -12.30
CA LYS A 24 -12.40 -5.75 -11.12
C LYS A 24 -12.35 -6.61 -9.85
N PHE A 25 -13.29 -7.54 -9.70
CA PHE A 25 -13.32 -8.47 -8.58
C PHE A 25 -12.12 -9.40 -8.62
N CYS A 26 -11.81 -10.04 -9.75
CA CYS A 26 -10.66 -10.93 -9.91
C CYS A 26 -9.33 -10.21 -9.64
N GLU A 27 -9.13 -9.01 -10.21
CA GLU A 27 -7.94 -8.18 -9.95
C GLU A 27 -7.77 -7.86 -8.46
N THR A 28 -8.89 -7.59 -7.78
CA THR A 28 -8.89 -7.26 -6.35
C THR A 28 -8.67 -8.52 -5.48
N CYS A 29 -9.25 -9.64 -5.88
CA CYS A 29 -9.09 -10.93 -5.20
C CYS A 29 -7.64 -11.40 -5.20
N TRP A 30 -6.97 -11.35 -6.36
CA TRP A 30 -5.55 -11.71 -6.46
C TRP A 30 -4.66 -10.85 -5.55
N ARG A 31 -4.89 -9.53 -5.53
CA ARG A 31 -4.15 -8.60 -4.64
C ARG A 31 -4.45 -8.86 -3.16
N CYS A 32 -5.72 -9.10 -2.81
CA CYS A 32 -6.11 -9.46 -1.45
C CYS A 32 -5.41 -10.74 -0.97
N LEU A 33 -5.37 -11.77 -1.82
CA LEU A 33 -4.67 -13.03 -1.53
C LEU A 33 -3.18 -12.79 -1.31
N TYR A 34 -2.54 -12.03 -2.20
CA TYR A 34 -1.14 -11.66 -2.06
C TYR A 34 -0.86 -10.96 -0.73
N TYR A 35 -1.57 -9.87 -0.41
CA TYR A 35 -1.33 -9.11 0.82
C TYR A 35 -1.56 -9.96 2.08
N THR A 36 -2.55 -10.86 2.05
CA THR A 36 -2.82 -11.77 3.18
C THR A 36 -1.66 -12.73 3.39
N CYS A 37 -1.17 -13.36 2.32
CA CYS A 37 -0.04 -14.28 2.38
C CYS A 37 1.26 -13.55 2.77
N SER A 38 1.52 -12.40 2.15
CA SER A 38 2.71 -11.57 2.38
C SER A 38 2.78 -11.09 3.83
N PHE A 39 1.67 -10.54 4.36
CA PHE A 39 1.61 -10.10 5.75
C PHE A 39 1.80 -11.27 6.73
N SER A 40 1.11 -12.39 6.51
CA SER A 40 1.24 -13.57 7.37
C SER A 40 2.66 -14.12 7.38
N TYR A 41 3.30 -14.17 6.21
CA TYR A 41 4.70 -14.57 6.08
C TYR A 41 5.64 -13.56 6.74
N GLY A 42 5.41 -12.25 6.56
CA GLY A 42 6.18 -11.20 7.21
C GLY A 42 6.12 -11.27 8.74
N VAL A 43 4.94 -11.50 9.32
CA VAL A 43 4.78 -11.74 10.77
C VAL A 43 5.58 -12.97 11.20
N PHE A 44 5.46 -14.08 10.47
CA PHE A 44 6.19 -15.30 10.78
C PHE A 44 7.72 -15.11 10.73
N CYS A 45 8.25 -14.47 9.67
CA CYS A 45 9.68 -14.23 9.51
C CYS A 45 10.25 -13.28 10.57
N LEU A 46 9.47 -12.28 10.98
CA LEU A 46 9.90 -11.24 11.91
C LEU A 46 9.63 -11.56 13.37
N TRP A 47 8.83 -12.59 13.68
CA TRP A 47 8.37 -12.89 15.04
C TRP A 47 9.50 -13.02 16.07
N GLU A 48 10.61 -13.66 15.69
CA GLU A 48 11.76 -13.86 16.56
C GLU A 48 12.85 -12.79 16.39
N LYS A 49 12.65 -11.81 15.49
CA LYS A 49 13.66 -10.80 15.19
C LYS A 49 13.54 -9.63 16.17
N PRO A 50 14.64 -9.21 16.83
CA PRO A 50 14.56 -8.18 17.87
C PRO A 50 14.11 -6.81 17.33
N TRP A 51 14.41 -6.51 16.06
CA TRP A 51 14.02 -5.25 15.42
C TRP A 51 12.51 -5.13 15.17
N LEU A 52 11.73 -6.20 15.31
CA LEU A 52 10.26 -6.12 15.29
C LEU A 52 9.71 -5.39 16.51
N CYS A 53 10.36 -5.53 17.67
CA CYS A 53 9.95 -4.89 18.92
C CYS A 53 10.72 -3.60 19.20
N ASP A 54 12.03 -3.60 18.96
CA ASP A 54 12.91 -2.45 19.16
C ASP A 54 13.68 -2.14 17.88
N ILE A 55 13.21 -1.13 17.16
CA ILE A 55 13.76 -0.71 15.87
C ILE A 55 15.24 -0.34 15.92
N ASN A 56 15.79 0.03 17.08
CA ASN A 56 17.22 0.33 17.23
C ASN A 56 18.11 -0.85 16.87
N HIS A 57 17.62 -2.08 17.06
CA HIS A 57 18.32 -3.30 16.63
C HIS A 57 18.48 -3.38 15.11
N SER A 58 17.81 -2.54 14.34
CA SER A 58 18.04 -2.40 12.89
C SER A 58 19.41 -1.80 12.57
N TRP A 59 20.03 -1.06 13.51
CA TRP A 59 21.30 -0.36 13.30
C TRP A 59 22.50 -1.15 13.81
N TYR A 60 22.31 -2.05 14.77
CA TYR A 60 23.41 -2.84 15.33
C TYR A 60 24.05 -3.77 14.29
N GLY A 61 25.38 -3.68 14.20
CA GLY A 61 26.18 -4.42 13.23
C GLY A 61 26.04 -3.93 11.79
N TYR A 62 25.40 -2.78 11.54
CA TYR A 62 25.40 -2.16 10.22
C TYR A 62 26.81 -1.65 9.86
N PRO A 63 27.30 -1.81 8.61
CA PRO A 63 26.64 -2.39 7.44
C PRO A 63 26.84 -3.90 7.28
N HIS A 64 27.42 -4.61 8.25
CA HIS A 64 27.75 -6.04 8.18
C HIS A 64 26.66 -6.93 8.78
N GLN A 65 25.43 -6.77 8.31
CA GLN A 65 24.28 -7.56 8.75
C GLN A 65 24.08 -8.75 7.82
N SER A 66 23.91 -9.95 8.39
CA SER A 66 23.61 -11.16 7.62
C SER A 66 22.11 -11.25 7.32
N ILE A 67 21.78 -11.62 6.09
CA ILE A 67 20.40 -11.82 5.66
C ILE A 67 20.04 -13.29 5.88
N THR A 68 18.99 -13.55 6.65
CA THR A 68 18.46 -14.90 6.84
C THR A 68 17.60 -15.31 5.63
N SER A 69 17.51 -16.61 5.34
CA SER A 69 16.85 -17.10 4.12
C SER A 69 15.36 -16.74 4.07
N ASP A 70 14.68 -16.70 5.22
CA ASP A 70 13.30 -16.24 5.37
C ASP A 70 13.13 -14.77 4.96
N CYS A 71 14.00 -13.89 5.46
CA CYS A 71 14.00 -12.47 5.09
C CYS A 71 14.31 -12.29 3.60
N TRP A 72 15.21 -13.10 3.03
CA TRP A 72 15.53 -13.06 1.61
C TRP A 72 14.29 -13.36 0.75
N TRP A 73 13.57 -14.45 1.04
CA TRP A 73 12.37 -14.81 0.30
C TRP A 73 11.26 -13.78 0.46
N TYR A 74 11.07 -13.25 1.67
CA TYR A 74 10.09 -12.19 1.92
C TYR A 74 10.37 -10.97 1.04
N TYR A 75 11.64 -10.59 0.96
CA TYR A 75 12.09 -9.44 0.18
C TYR A 75 11.93 -9.66 -1.33
N MET A 76 12.38 -10.80 -1.84
CA MET A 76 12.39 -11.09 -3.28
C MET A 76 10.98 -11.27 -3.84
N ILE A 77 10.11 -11.96 -3.10
CA ILE A 77 8.69 -12.12 -3.48
C ILE A 77 8.00 -10.75 -3.49
N SER A 78 8.25 -9.93 -2.47
CA SER A 78 7.68 -8.58 -2.39
C SER A 78 8.14 -7.70 -3.54
N LEU A 79 9.44 -7.72 -3.86
CA LEU A 79 9.99 -6.94 -4.96
C LEU A 79 9.40 -7.37 -6.31
N ALA A 80 9.30 -8.68 -6.54
CA ALA A 80 8.70 -9.24 -7.76
C ALA A 80 7.22 -8.83 -7.88
N PHE A 81 6.48 -8.83 -6.77
CA PHE A 81 5.09 -8.39 -6.76
C PHE A 81 4.95 -6.92 -7.15
N TYR A 82 5.73 -6.00 -6.56
CA TYR A 82 5.66 -4.58 -6.92
C TYR A 82 6.09 -4.31 -8.37
N TRP A 83 7.07 -5.05 -8.90
CA TRP A 83 7.37 -5.02 -10.34
C TRP A 83 6.17 -5.46 -11.18
N SER A 84 5.52 -6.56 -10.77
CA SER A 84 4.35 -7.06 -11.48
C SER A 84 3.21 -6.03 -11.49
N LEU A 85 2.93 -5.36 -10.36
CA LEU A 85 1.93 -4.29 -10.27
C LEU A 85 2.29 -3.06 -11.09
N THR A 86 3.58 -2.71 -11.17
CA THR A 86 4.06 -1.57 -11.95
C THR A 86 3.76 -1.79 -13.44
N VAL A 87 3.97 -3.01 -13.93
CA VAL A 87 3.70 -3.39 -15.32
C VAL A 87 2.20 -3.59 -15.54
N SER A 88 1.52 -4.36 -14.68
CA SER A 88 0.10 -4.71 -14.85
C SER A 88 -0.79 -3.47 -14.87
N GLN A 89 -0.46 -2.45 -14.07
CA GLN A 89 -1.19 -1.19 -14.00
C GLN A 89 -1.51 -0.56 -15.36
N PHE A 90 -0.63 -0.70 -16.36
CA PHE A 90 -0.85 -0.13 -17.69
C PHE A 90 -1.95 -0.86 -18.48
N PHE A 91 -2.21 -2.12 -18.14
CA PHE A 91 -3.20 -3.00 -18.73
C PHE A 91 -4.46 -3.12 -17.87
N ASP A 92 -4.32 -2.94 -16.56
CA ASP A 92 -5.41 -2.99 -15.58
C ASP A 92 -6.41 -1.83 -15.76
N VAL A 93 -7.54 -1.93 -15.08
CA VAL A 93 -8.56 -0.88 -15.07
C VAL A 93 -7.99 0.45 -14.57
N LYS A 94 -7.86 1.43 -15.47
CA LYS A 94 -7.38 2.78 -15.12
C LYS A 94 -8.25 3.43 -14.05
N ARG A 95 -7.62 3.81 -12.94
CA ARG A 95 -8.22 4.53 -11.81
C ARG A 95 -7.84 6.00 -11.85
N LYS A 96 -8.54 6.82 -11.05
CA LYS A 96 -8.34 8.28 -11.02
C LYS A 96 -6.98 8.68 -10.44
N ASP A 97 -6.38 7.81 -9.66
CA ASP A 97 -5.11 7.94 -8.95
C ASP A 97 -3.96 7.19 -9.64
N PHE A 98 -4.09 6.93 -10.95
CA PHE A 98 -3.12 6.17 -11.74
C PHE A 98 -1.67 6.67 -11.56
N TRP A 99 -1.44 7.97 -11.73
CA TRP A 99 -0.09 8.53 -11.66
C TRP A 99 0.48 8.49 -10.25
N GLN A 100 -0.35 8.73 -9.23
CA GLN A 100 0.04 8.64 -7.83
C GLN A 100 0.44 7.20 -7.46
N MET A 101 -0.32 6.20 -7.90
CA MET A 101 0.01 4.79 -7.71
C MET A 101 1.27 4.37 -8.47
N PHE A 102 1.46 4.85 -9.70
CA PHE A 102 2.69 4.58 -10.45
C PHE A 102 3.92 5.15 -9.74
N ILE A 103 3.88 6.41 -9.33
CA ILE A 103 4.97 7.04 -8.57
C ILE A 103 5.24 6.28 -7.28
N HIS A 104 4.19 5.84 -6.59
CA HIS A 104 4.32 5.02 -5.39
C HIS A 104 5.01 3.67 -5.66
N HIS A 105 4.63 2.93 -6.70
CA HIS A 105 5.30 1.67 -7.02
C HIS A 105 6.76 1.88 -7.38
N ILE A 106 7.09 2.90 -8.17
CA ILE A 106 8.48 3.24 -8.48
C ILE A 106 9.24 3.61 -7.20
N ALA A 107 8.66 4.44 -6.33
CA ALA A 107 9.26 4.78 -5.04
C ALA A 107 9.46 3.55 -4.16
N ALA A 108 8.49 2.64 -4.08
CA ALA A 108 8.59 1.39 -3.31
C ALA A 108 9.68 0.46 -3.87
N ILE A 109 9.74 0.26 -5.19
CA ILE A 109 10.79 -0.54 -5.84
C ILE A 109 12.18 0.07 -5.60
N CYS A 110 12.30 1.40 -5.75
CA CYS A 110 13.55 2.10 -5.46
C CYS A 110 13.94 1.96 -3.98
N LEU A 111 13.00 2.17 -3.06
CA LEU A 111 13.21 2.02 -1.62
C LEU A 111 13.70 0.60 -1.31
N MET A 112 13.06 -0.40 -1.91
CA MET A 112 13.41 -1.80 -1.74
C MET A 112 14.82 -2.09 -2.26
N GLY A 113 15.11 -1.67 -3.49
CA GLY A 113 16.42 -1.84 -4.12
C GLY A 113 17.54 -1.13 -3.35
N PHE A 114 17.33 0.12 -2.93
CA PHE A 114 18.30 0.86 -2.13
C PHE A 114 18.54 0.20 -0.78
N SER A 115 17.48 -0.21 -0.08
CA SER A 115 17.67 -0.88 1.21
C SER A 115 18.37 -2.23 1.07
N TRP A 116 18.21 -2.92 -0.06
CA TRP A 116 18.94 -4.16 -0.33
C TRP A 116 20.43 -3.89 -0.57
N VAL A 117 20.75 -2.99 -1.50
CA VAL A 117 22.13 -2.66 -1.86
C VAL A 117 22.90 -2.04 -0.69
N CYS A 118 22.23 -1.25 0.14
CA CYS A 118 22.83 -0.60 1.31
C CYS A 118 22.73 -1.44 2.59
N ASN A 119 22.27 -2.69 2.53
CA ASN A 119 22.09 -3.56 3.70
C ASN A 119 21.19 -2.98 4.82
N LEU A 120 20.18 -2.18 4.46
CA LEU A 120 19.12 -1.65 5.33
C LEU A 120 17.88 -2.57 5.34
N HIS A 121 18.06 -3.86 5.05
CA HIS A 121 16.95 -4.81 4.87
C HIS A 121 16.08 -4.94 6.12
N ARG A 122 16.63 -4.77 7.34
CA ARG A 122 15.85 -4.81 8.60
C ARG A 122 14.77 -3.73 8.61
N ILE A 123 15.13 -2.49 8.32
CA ILE A 123 14.17 -1.39 8.14
C ILE A 123 13.20 -1.70 6.98
N GLY A 124 13.73 -2.18 5.85
CA GLY A 124 12.91 -2.55 4.70
C GLY A 124 11.81 -3.58 5.04
N THR A 125 12.13 -4.60 5.85
CA THR A 125 11.14 -5.60 6.28
C THR A 125 10.05 -5.03 7.18
N LEU A 126 10.38 -4.06 8.04
CA LEU A 126 9.39 -3.36 8.87
C LEU A 126 8.47 -2.46 8.03
N VAL A 127 9.04 -1.80 7.00
CA VAL A 127 8.26 -1.02 6.04
C VAL A 127 7.26 -1.93 5.34
N LEU A 128 7.70 -3.04 4.74
CA LEU A 128 6.80 -3.99 4.06
C LEU A 128 5.68 -4.49 4.98
N LEU A 129 6.02 -4.96 6.19
CA LEU A 129 5.05 -5.51 7.13
C LEU A 129 3.99 -4.47 7.53
N THR A 130 4.44 -3.26 7.87
CA THR A 130 3.55 -2.15 8.23
C THR A 130 2.64 -1.79 7.06
N HIS A 131 3.14 -1.91 5.82
CA HIS A 131 2.42 -1.49 4.65
C HIS A 131 1.29 -2.47 4.25
N ASP A 132 1.59 -3.76 4.25
CA ASP A 132 0.68 -4.82 3.80
C ASP A 132 -0.56 -4.97 4.71
N CYS A 133 -0.43 -4.64 6.00
CA CYS A 133 -1.48 -4.86 7.01
C CYS A 133 -2.83 -4.20 6.65
N SER A 134 -2.82 -2.92 6.28
CA SER A 134 -4.05 -2.19 5.92
C SER A 134 -4.61 -2.63 4.57
N ASP A 135 -3.75 -3.08 3.66
CA ASP A 135 -4.09 -3.27 2.25
C ASP A 135 -4.93 -4.54 2.03
N ILE A 136 -4.83 -5.51 2.95
CA ILE A 136 -5.74 -6.65 3.05
C ILE A 136 -7.20 -6.16 3.15
N PHE A 137 -7.47 -5.27 4.09
CA PHE A 137 -8.83 -4.76 4.34
C PHE A 137 -9.32 -3.84 3.22
N LEU A 138 -8.41 -3.09 2.59
CA LEU A 138 -8.72 -2.28 1.41
C LEU A 138 -9.22 -3.14 0.24
N GLU A 139 -8.49 -4.20 -0.09
CA GLU A 139 -8.87 -5.09 -1.19
C GLU A 139 -10.12 -5.91 -0.81
N ALA A 140 -10.24 -6.38 0.43
CA ALA A 140 -11.44 -7.07 0.90
C ALA A 140 -12.71 -6.18 0.82
N ALA A 141 -12.62 -4.90 1.20
CA ALA A 141 -13.74 -3.97 1.10
C ALA A 141 -14.18 -3.76 -0.36
N LYS A 142 -13.22 -3.64 -1.29
CA LYS A 142 -13.49 -3.56 -2.74
C LYS A 142 -14.17 -4.83 -3.25
N MET A 143 -13.72 -6.02 -2.83
CA MET A 143 -14.37 -7.29 -3.18
C MET A 143 -15.82 -7.34 -2.70
N ALA A 144 -16.07 -7.00 -1.44
CA ALA A 144 -17.42 -6.96 -0.87
C ALA A 144 -18.33 -5.98 -1.64
N LYS A 145 -17.79 -4.82 -2.05
CA LYS A 145 -18.50 -3.86 -2.89
C LYS A 145 -18.90 -4.44 -4.25
N TYR A 146 -17.98 -5.13 -4.93
CA TYR A 146 -18.27 -5.73 -6.23
C TYR A 146 -19.22 -6.93 -6.15
N ALA A 147 -19.26 -7.62 -5.00
CA ALA A 147 -20.22 -8.68 -4.69
C ALA A 147 -21.59 -8.14 -4.19
N ASN A 148 -21.78 -6.82 -4.11
CA ASN A 148 -22.97 -6.16 -3.57
C ASN A 148 -23.27 -6.46 -2.08
N TYR A 149 -22.25 -6.80 -1.29
CA TYR A 149 -22.37 -6.98 0.16
C TYR A 149 -22.06 -5.69 0.91
N GLN A 150 -23.01 -4.74 0.86
CA GLN A 150 -22.80 -3.37 1.36
C GLN A 150 -22.43 -3.32 2.85
N ARG A 151 -23.12 -4.06 3.72
CA ARG A 151 -22.82 -4.08 5.17
C ARG A 151 -21.40 -4.55 5.47
N VAL A 152 -20.93 -5.57 4.76
CA VAL A 152 -19.57 -6.10 4.90
C VAL A 152 -18.55 -5.10 4.34
N CYS A 153 -18.84 -4.49 3.19
CA CYS A 153 -18.02 -3.43 2.61
C CYS A 153 -17.81 -2.27 3.59
N ASP A 154 -18.88 -1.78 4.24
CA ASP A 154 -18.80 -0.65 5.17
C ASP A 154 -18.00 -1.01 6.42
N ALA A 155 -18.23 -2.20 7.00
CA ALA A 155 -17.45 -2.69 8.14
C ALA A 155 -15.96 -2.83 7.81
N LEU A 156 -15.63 -3.44 6.67
CA LEU A 156 -14.24 -3.58 6.21
C LEU A 156 -13.61 -2.22 5.90
N PHE A 157 -14.37 -1.27 5.36
CA PHE A 157 -13.87 0.08 5.06
C PHE A 157 -13.55 0.88 6.34
N VAL A 158 -14.36 0.74 7.39
CA VAL A 158 -14.06 1.34 8.70
C VAL A 158 -12.79 0.74 9.29
N LEU A 159 -12.66 -0.59 9.29
CA LEU A 159 -11.48 -1.29 9.77
C LEU A 159 -10.23 -0.89 8.99
N PHE A 160 -10.32 -0.87 7.65
CA PHE A 160 -9.29 -0.35 6.77
C PHE A 160 -8.85 1.07 7.15
N THR A 161 -9.81 1.97 7.38
CA THR A 161 -9.50 3.38 7.67
C THR A 161 -8.74 3.52 8.99
N ILE A 162 -9.16 2.79 10.03
CA ILE A 162 -8.48 2.79 11.33
C ILE A 162 -7.05 2.26 11.18
N LEU A 163 -6.89 1.08 10.55
CA LEU A 163 -5.58 0.47 10.35
C LEU A 163 -4.67 1.34 9.48
N TRP A 164 -5.20 1.95 8.41
CA TRP A 164 -4.46 2.86 7.56
C TRP A 164 -3.88 4.04 8.35
N ILE A 165 -4.68 4.68 9.22
CA ILE A 165 -4.21 5.81 10.03
C ILE A 165 -3.11 5.34 10.99
N ILE A 166 -3.32 4.22 11.69
CA ILE A 166 -2.35 3.68 12.64
C ILE A 166 -1.04 3.33 11.93
N THR A 167 -1.08 2.57 10.84
CA THR A 167 0.12 2.07 10.17
C THR A 167 0.82 3.15 9.35
N ARG A 168 0.09 3.94 8.55
CA ARG A 168 0.67 4.92 7.62
C ARG A 168 0.97 6.28 8.23
N LEU A 169 0.25 6.71 9.27
CA LEU A 169 0.42 8.03 9.90
C LEU A 169 0.92 7.96 11.35
N GLY A 170 0.73 6.84 12.04
CA GLY A 170 1.33 6.59 13.34
C GLY A 170 2.68 5.91 13.19
N VAL A 171 2.66 4.60 12.98
CA VAL A 171 3.83 3.71 13.00
C VAL A 171 4.87 4.14 11.95
N PHE A 172 4.47 4.32 10.69
CA PHE A 172 5.43 4.63 9.63
C PHE A 172 6.26 5.91 9.88
N PRO A 173 5.66 7.10 10.11
CA PRO A 173 6.45 8.31 10.34
C PRO A 173 7.08 8.38 11.74
N MET A 174 6.34 7.99 12.79
CA MET A 174 6.80 8.20 14.17
C MET A 174 7.78 7.13 14.65
N TRP A 175 7.76 5.95 14.05
CA TRP A 175 8.67 4.86 14.41
C TRP A 175 9.73 4.64 13.33
N ILE A 176 9.32 4.37 12.08
CA ILE A 176 10.28 4.02 11.02
C ILE A 176 11.05 5.25 10.52
N ILE A 177 10.37 6.29 10.05
CA ILE A 177 11.05 7.49 9.53
C ILE A 177 11.83 8.19 10.65
N TYR A 178 11.27 8.26 11.86
CA TYR A 178 12.00 8.79 13.01
C TYR A 178 13.32 8.04 13.25
N SER A 179 13.28 6.70 13.28
CA SER A 179 14.50 5.92 13.48
C SER A 179 15.51 6.12 12.34
N THR A 180 15.05 6.14 11.09
CA THR A 180 15.96 6.29 9.93
C THR A 180 16.48 7.71 9.74
N ALA A 181 15.76 8.75 10.17
CA ALA A 181 16.13 10.14 9.93
C ALA A 181 16.83 10.79 11.13
N ILE A 182 16.50 10.37 12.35
CA ILE A 182 16.94 11.00 13.60
C ILE A 182 17.85 10.08 14.42
N GLU A 183 17.51 8.80 14.56
CA GLU A 183 18.30 7.88 15.40
C GLU A 183 19.51 7.30 14.67
N ALA A 184 19.35 6.94 13.39
CA ALA A 184 20.40 6.33 12.57
C ALA A 184 21.75 7.08 12.56
N PRO A 185 21.80 8.43 12.51
CA PRO A 185 23.05 9.20 12.63
C PRO A 185 23.86 8.94 13.89
N ASN A 186 23.24 8.46 14.97
CA ASN A 186 23.95 8.12 16.20
C ASN A 186 24.67 6.78 16.13
N TYR A 187 24.32 5.92 15.16
CA TYR A 187 24.85 4.56 15.03
C TYR A 187 25.70 4.37 13.76
N VAL A 188 25.46 5.16 12.72
CA VAL A 188 26.02 4.96 11.39
C VAL A 188 26.53 6.28 10.83
N GLU A 189 27.73 6.29 10.25
CA GLU A 189 28.24 7.43 9.50
C GLU A 189 27.36 7.73 8.29
N MET A 190 26.95 8.99 8.14
CA MET A 190 26.07 9.42 7.05
C MET A 190 26.77 9.29 5.69
N PHE A 191 26.17 8.51 4.78
CA PHE A 191 26.64 8.34 3.39
C PHE A 191 25.58 8.85 2.40
N PRO A 192 25.92 9.21 1.14
CA PRO A 192 24.96 9.84 0.23
C PRO A 192 23.65 9.06 0.02
N ALA A 193 23.70 7.72 -0.05
CA ALA A 193 22.50 6.89 -0.23
C ALA A 193 21.55 6.90 0.99
N TYR A 194 22.00 7.29 2.17
CA TYR A 194 21.13 7.55 3.33
C TYR A 194 20.10 8.66 3.05
N TYR A 195 20.55 9.78 2.45
CA TYR A 195 19.68 10.91 2.14
C TYR A 195 18.67 10.55 1.05
N VAL A 196 19.12 9.80 0.04
CA VAL A 196 18.23 9.25 -0.99
C VAL A 196 17.18 8.35 -0.36
N PHE A 197 17.56 7.42 0.51
CA PHE A 197 16.64 6.51 1.19
C PHE A 197 15.58 7.26 2.02
N ASN A 198 15.99 8.21 2.86
CA ASN A 198 15.07 9.02 3.66
C ASN A 198 14.17 9.91 2.79
N SER A 199 14.68 10.47 1.69
CA SER A 199 13.83 11.24 0.76
C SER A 199 12.74 10.38 0.10
N LEU A 200 13.03 9.12 -0.22
CA LEU A 200 12.05 8.17 -0.75
C LEU A 200 10.99 7.80 0.31
N LEU A 201 11.39 7.64 1.57
CA LEU A 201 10.44 7.43 2.69
C LEU A 201 9.52 8.65 2.88
N LEU A 202 10.06 9.86 2.79
CA LEU A 202 9.27 11.10 2.87
C LEU A 202 8.32 11.24 1.67
N LEU A 203 8.77 10.88 0.46
CA LEU A 203 7.90 10.83 -0.72
C LEU A 203 6.72 9.88 -0.50
N LEU A 204 6.98 8.68 0.06
CA LEU A 204 5.91 7.75 0.45
C LEU A 204 4.95 8.38 1.46
N LEU A 205 5.47 9.06 2.50
CA LEU A 205 4.63 9.73 3.49
C LEU A 205 3.72 10.81 2.86
N VAL A 206 4.25 11.62 1.94
CA VAL A 206 3.46 12.64 1.23
C VAL A 206 2.32 11.99 0.44
N LEU A 207 2.59 10.89 -0.24
CA LEU A 207 1.57 10.13 -0.96
C LEU A 207 0.53 9.55 0.02
N HIS A 208 0.95 9.02 1.17
CA HIS A 208 0.02 8.56 2.21
C HIS A 208 -0.87 9.68 2.75
N LEU A 209 -0.36 10.90 2.94
CA LEU A 209 -1.17 12.05 3.33
C LEU A 209 -2.23 12.39 2.27
N PHE A 210 -1.85 12.35 0.98
CA PHE A 210 -2.78 12.51 -0.13
C PHE A 210 -3.92 11.48 -0.09
N TRP A 211 -3.59 10.19 0.04
CA TRP A 211 -4.62 9.15 0.11
C TRP A 211 -5.44 9.21 1.39
N THR A 212 -4.84 9.58 2.52
CA THR A 212 -5.57 9.80 3.77
C THR A 212 -6.66 10.85 3.57
N TYR A 213 -6.32 11.98 2.93
CA TYR A 213 -7.31 13.00 2.60
C TYR A 213 -8.45 12.44 1.73
N VAL A 214 -8.13 11.63 0.72
CA VAL A 214 -9.14 10.97 -0.14
C VAL A 214 -10.02 10.00 0.66
N ILE A 215 -9.43 9.18 1.53
CA ILE A 215 -10.14 8.20 2.37
C ILE A 215 -11.09 8.92 3.32
N LEU A 216 -10.61 9.93 4.05
CA LEU A 216 -11.44 10.71 4.97
C LEU A 216 -12.58 11.44 4.24
N LYS A 217 -12.32 11.95 3.03
CA LYS A 217 -13.36 12.56 2.19
C LYS A 217 -14.43 11.56 1.77
N ILE A 218 -14.07 10.31 1.49
CA ILE A 218 -15.02 9.23 1.17
C ILE A 218 -15.81 8.85 2.42
N ALA A 219 -15.15 8.69 3.56
CA ALA A 219 -15.79 8.36 4.85
C ALA A 219 -16.82 9.43 5.23
N TYR A 220 -16.44 10.72 5.17
CA TYR A 220 -17.34 11.83 5.45
C TYR A 220 -18.59 11.83 4.55
N LYS A 221 -18.39 11.64 3.23
CA LYS A 221 -19.52 11.57 2.28
C LYS A 221 -20.45 10.39 2.55
N SER A 222 -19.89 9.24 2.93
CA SER A 222 -20.68 8.05 3.28
C SER A 222 -21.55 8.30 4.53
N MET A 223 -20.97 8.90 5.57
CA MET A 223 -21.70 9.24 6.80
C MET A 223 -22.85 10.21 6.55
N VAL A 224 -22.60 11.29 5.81
CA VAL A 224 -23.64 12.28 5.48
C VAL A 224 -24.76 11.66 4.63
N ALA A 225 -24.42 10.82 3.66
CA ALA A 225 -25.42 10.12 2.86
C ALA A 225 -26.27 9.14 3.69
N GLY A 226 -25.65 8.44 4.66
CA GLY A 226 -26.34 7.57 5.60
C GLY A 226 -27.32 8.33 6.50
N GLN A 227 -26.93 9.50 6.99
CA GLN A 227 -27.81 10.38 7.78
C GLN A 227 -29.04 10.85 6.99
N VAL A 228 -28.86 11.24 5.72
CA VAL A 228 -29.96 11.66 4.84
C VAL A 228 -30.95 10.52 4.59
N CYS A 229 -30.48 9.27 4.48
CA CYS A 229 -31.33 8.10 4.28
C CYS A 229 -32.15 7.74 5.54
N TYR A 230 -31.56 7.89 6.73
CA TYR A 230 -32.25 7.67 8.01
C TYR A 230 -33.29 8.76 8.32
N SER A 231 -33.03 10.02 7.95
CA SER A 231 -33.97 11.14 8.15
C SER A 231 -35.22 11.11 7.25
N ARG A 232 -35.31 10.16 6.31
CA ARG A 232 -36.43 9.99 5.37
C ARG A 232 -37.31 8.77 5.69
N GLN A 233 -37.02 8.06 6.78
CA GLN A 233 -37.87 7.02 7.35
C GLN A 233 -38.69 7.61 8.52
#